data_AF-A0A2E6W592-F1
#
_entry.id   AF-A0A2E6W592-F1
#
_cell.length_a   1.000
_cell.length_b   1.000
_cell.length_c   1.000
_cell.angle_alpha   90.00
_cell.angle_beta   90.00
_cell.angle_gamma   90.00
#
_symmetry.space_group_name_H-M   'P 1'
#
loop_
_entity.id
_entity.type
_entity.pdbx_description
1 polymer ?
#
loop_
_entity_poly.entity_id
_entity_poly.type
_entity_poly.pdbx_seq_one_letter_code
_entity_poly.pdbx_strand_id
1 'polypeptide(L)'
;AAHGLGGHIIADGGCVCAGDVAKAFAAGSDFVMLGGMLAGHDEGGGEIISKHYYTNELADRVGNKVVEERKFVQFYGMSSEAANNKHFGGLKEYRSSEGREVLVPYRGAVESSVRDILGGLRSSCTYVGANKLKHLPKCATFIRCADTHNRVFE
;
A
#
# COMPACT_ATOMS: atom_id res chain seq x y z
N ALA A 1 -17.16 3.22 20.07
CA ALA A 1 -16.41 3.38 21.33
C ALA A 1 -15.61 4.68 21.34
N ALA A 2 -14.63 4.90 20.45
CA ALA A 2 -13.82 6.13 20.43
C ALA A 2 -14.62 7.41 20.10
N HIS A 3 -15.48 7.39 19.08
CA HIS A 3 -16.29 8.57 18.70
C HIS A 3 -17.24 9.03 19.80
N GLY A 4 -17.76 8.12 20.63
CA GLY A 4 -18.63 8.45 21.75
C GLY A 4 -17.91 9.23 22.88
N LEU A 5 -16.58 9.19 22.88
CA LEU A 5 -15.71 9.94 23.79
C LEU A 5 -15.10 11.19 23.11
N GLY A 6 -15.53 11.53 21.89
CA GLY A 6 -14.95 12.61 21.09
C GLY A 6 -13.59 12.28 20.46
N GLY A 7 -13.13 11.04 20.57
CA GLY A 7 -11.87 10.58 19.96
C GLY A 7 -12.03 10.25 18.49
N HIS A 8 -10.92 10.36 17.73
CA HIS A 8 -10.82 9.94 16.34
C HIS A 8 -10.07 8.62 16.19
N ILE A 9 -10.33 7.90 15.10
CA ILE A 9 -9.71 6.61 14.79
C ILE A 9 -8.91 6.71 13.50
N ILE A 10 -7.69 6.18 13.54
CA ILE A 10 -6.83 5.99 12.37
C ILE A 10 -6.80 4.49 12.06
N ALA A 11 -7.22 4.11 10.85
CA ALA A 11 -6.98 2.75 10.36
C ALA A 11 -5.53 2.65 9.88
N ASP A 12 -4.74 1.79 10.51
CA ASP A 12 -3.30 1.68 10.25
C ASP A 12 -2.95 0.28 9.75
N GLY A 13 -2.44 0.23 8.51
CA GLY A 13 -1.98 -1.00 7.87
C GLY A 13 -3.03 -1.75 7.04
N GLY A 14 -2.55 -2.71 6.25
CA GLY A 14 -3.37 -3.65 5.48
C GLY A 14 -3.99 -3.12 4.18
N CYS A 15 -3.98 -1.81 3.91
CA CYS A 15 -4.44 -1.28 2.63
C CYS A 15 -3.41 -1.53 1.53
N VAL A 16 -3.85 -2.14 0.42
CA VAL A 16 -3.01 -2.37 -0.77
C VAL A 16 -3.53 -1.70 -2.03
N CYS A 17 -4.81 -1.29 -2.04
CA CYS A 17 -5.42 -0.53 -3.13
C CYS A 17 -6.38 0.56 -2.61
N ALA A 18 -6.81 1.47 -3.49
CA ALA A 18 -7.75 2.54 -3.14
C ALA A 18 -9.09 2.02 -2.58
N GLY A 19 -9.52 0.83 -3.02
CA GLY A 19 -10.72 0.17 -2.49
C GLY A 19 -10.60 -0.22 -1.01
N ASP A 20 -9.40 -0.59 -0.55
CA ASP A 20 -9.16 -0.87 0.88
C ASP A 20 -9.24 0.40 1.71
N VAL A 21 -8.70 1.51 1.21
CA VAL A 21 -8.82 2.82 1.85
C VAL A 21 -10.29 3.23 1.97
N ALA A 22 -11.08 3.03 0.91
CA ALA A 22 -12.52 3.28 0.95
C ALA A 22 -13.24 2.38 1.97
N LYS A 23 -12.89 1.08 2.01
CA LYS A 23 -13.43 0.14 2.99
C LYS A 23 -13.07 0.53 4.44
N ALA A 24 -11.87 1.05 4.69
CA ALA A 24 -11.46 1.53 6.01
C ALA A 24 -12.34 2.71 6.48
N PHE A 25 -12.54 3.72 5.62
CA PHE A 25 -13.46 4.82 5.93
C PHE A 25 -14.90 4.33 6.10
N ALA A 26 -15.39 3.44 5.23
CA ALA A 26 -16.72 2.85 5.34
C ALA A 26 -16.89 1.99 6.61
N ALA A 27 -15.82 1.39 7.14
CA ALA A 27 -15.82 0.68 8.40
C ALA A 27 -15.80 1.62 9.63
N GLY A 28 -15.66 2.94 9.42
CA GLY A 28 -15.80 3.94 10.47
C GLY A 28 -14.50 4.62 10.90
N SER A 29 -13.38 4.49 10.17
CA SER A 29 -12.19 5.28 10.48
C SER A 29 -12.38 6.75 10.09
N ASP A 30 -11.72 7.67 10.82
CA ASP A 30 -11.67 9.09 10.47
C ASP A 30 -10.48 9.40 9.56
N PHE A 31 -9.41 8.60 9.69
CA PHE A 31 -8.18 8.70 8.92
C PHE A 31 -7.68 7.31 8.53
N VAL A 32 -6.78 7.24 7.56
CA VAL A 32 -6.08 6.03 7.15
C VAL A 32 -4.59 6.32 7.06
N MET A 33 -3.78 5.49 7.69
CA MET A 33 -2.32 5.54 7.60
C MET A 33 -1.85 4.53 6.55
N LEU A 34 -0.99 4.99 5.64
CA LEU A 34 -0.50 4.21 4.50
C LEU A 34 1.03 4.09 4.56
N GLY A 35 1.51 2.87 4.77
CA GLY A 35 2.93 2.53 4.65
C GLY A 35 3.26 2.02 3.25
N GLY A 36 3.01 0.74 3.00
CA GLY A 36 3.39 0.06 1.74
C GLY A 36 2.79 0.66 0.46
N MET A 37 1.63 1.33 0.53
CA MET A 37 1.08 2.03 -0.63
C MET A 37 1.89 3.28 -1.02
N LEU A 38 2.58 3.91 -0.07
CA LEU A 38 3.42 5.09 -0.30
C LEU A 38 4.92 4.75 -0.37
N ALA A 39 5.28 3.48 -0.21
CA ALA A 39 6.66 3.02 -0.33
C ALA A 39 7.11 2.99 -1.80
N GLY A 40 8.40 3.26 -2.04
CA GLY A 40 8.99 3.23 -3.38
C GLY A 40 8.77 4.49 -4.21
N HIS A 41 8.33 5.59 -3.58
CA HIS A 41 8.22 6.91 -4.21
C HIS A 41 9.43 7.79 -3.97
N ASP A 42 9.62 8.79 -4.83
CA ASP A 42 10.73 9.75 -4.77
C ASP A 42 10.79 10.47 -3.41
N GLU A 43 9.63 10.84 -2.87
CA GLU A 43 9.48 11.59 -1.62
C GLU A 43 9.79 10.74 -0.38
N GLY A 44 9.75 9.40 -0.50
CA GLY A 44 10.13 8.48 0.57
C GLY A 44 11.64 8.37 0.76
N GLY A 45 12.42 8.87 -0.20
CA GLY A 45 13.87 8.69 -0.25
C GLY A 45 14.30 7.23 -0.43
N GLY A 46 15.56 6.95 -0.09
CA GLY A 46 16.17 5.63 -0.30
C GLY A 46 16.87 5.52 -1.64
N GLU A 47 17.76 4.54 -1.74
CA GLU A 47 18.52 4.32 -2.97
C GLU A 47 17.72 3.49 -3.97
N ILE A 48 17.72 3.94 -5.23
CA ILE A 48 17.11 3.21 -6.34
C ILE A 48 18.07 2.11 -6.78
N ILE A 49 17.61 0.87 -6.68
CA ILE A 49 18.35 -0.34 -7.05
C ILE A 49 17.78 -0.86 -8.37
N SER A 50 18.57 -0.78 -9.44
CA SER A 50 18.24 -1.41 -10.73
C SER A 50 18.63 -2.89 -10.75
N LYS A 51 17.73 -3.74 -11.24
CA LYS A 51 17.97 -5.17 -11.46
C LYS A 51 17.49 -5.56 -12.86
N HIS A 52 18.27 -6.39 -13.54
CA HIS A 52 17.95 -6.91 -14.87
C HIS A 52 17.34 -8.31 -14.78
N TYR A 53 16.23 -8.53 -15.48
CA TYR A 53 15.50 -9.79 -15.52
C TYR A 53 15.40 -10.28 -16.97
N TYR A 54 15.67 -11.57 -17.18
CA TYR A 54 15.43 -12.20 -18.47
C TYR A 54 13.97 -12.62 -18.54
N THR A 55 13.25 -12.10 -19.53
CA THR A 55 11.88 -12.52 -19.82
C THR A 55 11.87 -13.86 -20.56
N ASN A 56 10.69 -14.46 -20.71
CA ASN A 56 10.51 -15.63 -21.56
C ASN A 56 10.31 -15.26 -23.04
N GLU A 57 10.30 -13.98 -23.37
CA GLU A 57 10.15 -13.50 -24.74
C GLU A 57 11.50 -13.53 -25.46
N LEU A 58 11.48 -13.97 -26.72
CA LEU A 58 12.64 -13.95 -27.60
C LEU A 58 12.71 -12.61 -28.32
N ALA A 59 13.82 -11.89 -28.12
CA ALA A 59 14.11 -10.63 -28.79
C ALA A 59 14.38 -10.82 -30.28
N ASP A 60 14.87 -12.00 -30.69
CA ASP A 60 15.19 -12.33 -32.06
C ASP A 60 15.00 -13.81 -32.41
N ARG A 61 15.12 -14.12 -33.70
CA ARG A 61 15.05 -15.49 -34.23
C ARG A 61 16.28 -16.34 -33.89
N VAL A 62 17.29 -15.75 -33.24
CA VAL A 62 18.56 -16.41 -32.86
C VAL A 62 18.49 -16.96 -31.43
N GLY A 63 17.44 -16.60 -30.67
CA GLY A 63 17.16 -17.14 -29.35
C GLY A 63 17.58 -16.22 -28.20
N ASN A 64 17.93 -14.96 -28.47
CA ASN A 64 18.24 -14.01 -27.42
C ASN A 64 16.97 -13.63 -26.64
N LYS A 65 17.04 -13.63 -25.31
CA LYS A 65 15.90 -13.25 -24.46
C LYS A 65 15.83 -11.74 -24.28
N VAL A 66 14.62 -11.19 -24.20
CA VAL A 66 14.44 -9.78 -23.86
C VAL A 66 14.84 -9.56 -22.40
N VAL A 67 15.71 -8.57 -22.17
CA VAL A 67 16.14 -8.14 -20.83
C VAL A 67 15.28 -6.96 -20.40
N GLU A 68 14.60 -7.12 -19.28
CA GLU A 68 13.80 -6.07 -18.65
C GLU A 68 14.56 -5.49 -17.46
N GLU A 69 14.75 -4.17 -17.43
CA GLU A 69 15.26 -3.48 -16.24
C GLU A 69 14.09 -3.13 -15.32
N ARG A 70 14.16 -3.59 -14.07
CA ARG A 70 13.22 -3.20 -13.01
C ARG A 70 13.94 -2.46 -11.91
N LYS A 71 13.32 -1.38 -11.44
CA LYS A 71 13.85 -0.51 -10.38
C LYS A 71 13.13 -0.78 -9.08
N PHE A 72 13.88 -0.78 -7.97
CA PHE A 72 13.38 -1.04 -6.62
C PHE A 72 13.91 -0.03 -5.63
N VAL A 73 13.23 0.10 -4.49
CA VAL A 73 13.69 0.84 -3.31
C VAL A 73 13.63 -0.10 -2.11
N GLN A 74 14.58 0.01 -1.19
CA GLN A 74 14.55 -0.77 0.05
C GLN A 74 13.52 -0.18 1.01
N PHE A 75 12.57 -1.02 1.46
CA PHE A 75 11.57 -0.67 2.46
C PHE A 75 11.73 -1.57 3.68
N TYR A 76 11.66 -0.98 4.87
CA TYR A 76 11.80 -1.70 6.12
C TYR A 76 10.68 -1.30 7.09
N GLY A 77 10.05 -2.28 7.72
CA GLY A 77 9.11 -2.01 8.79
C GLY A 77 9.81 -1.43 10.02
N MET A 78 9.17 -0.54 10.77
CA MET A 78 9.77 0.08 11.97
C MET A 78 10.12 -0.92 13.08
N SER A 79 9.53 -2.12 13.06
CA SER A 79 9.86 -3.23 13.94
C SER A 79 10.89 -4.21 13.36
N SER A 80 11.57 -3.85 12.26
CA SER A 80 12.64 -4.67 11.65
C SER A 80 13.97 -4.48 12.36
N GLU A 81 14.90 -5.42 12.16
CA GLU A 81 16.27 -5.32 12.67
C GLU A 81 16.98 -4.06 12.14
N ALA A 82 16.90 -3.75 10.84
CA ALA A 82 17.43 -2.50 10.30
C ALA A 82 16.86 -1.26 10.99
N ALA A 83 15.54 -1.19 11.20
CA ALA A 83 14.93 -0.05 11.86
C ALA A 83 15.39 0.10 13.32
N ASN A 84 15.44 -1.00 14.07
CA ASN A 84 15.89 -1.00 15.46
C ASN A 84 17.37 -0.65 15.60
N ASN A 85 18.22 -1.16 14.71
CA ASN A 85 19.65 -0.86 14.71
C ASN A 85 19.91 0.60 14.31
N LYS A 86 19.20 1.11 13.28
CA LYS A 86 19.39 2.47 12.75
C LYS A 86 18.80 3.57 13.63
N HIS A 87 17.65 3.31 14.28
CA HIS A 87 16.91 4.35 15.01
C HIS A 87 16.93 4.19 16.53
N PHE A 88 17.20 2.99 17.06
CA PHE A 88 17.09 2.72 18.50
C PHE A 88 18.37 2.15 19.14
N GLY A 89 19.48 2.08 18.39
CA GLY A 89 20.77 1.64 18.91
C GLY A 89 20.89 0.13 19.14
N GLY A 90 20.02 -0.67 18.52
CA GLY A 90 19.98 -2.13 18.65
C GLY A 90 18.65 -2.66 19.16
N LEU A 91 18.40 -3.95 18.95
CA LEU A 91 17.29 -4.66 19.60
C LEU A 91 17.63 -4.87 21.08
N LYS A 92 16.75 -4.41 21.97
CA LYS A 92 16.78 -4.84 23.38
C LYS A 92 16.45 -6.34 23.43
N GLU A 93 17.14 -7.12 24.24
CA GLU A 93 17.05 -8.59 24.30
C GLU A 93 15.61 -9.15 24.45
N TYR A 94 14.68 -8.36 24.98
CA TYR A 94 13.28 -8.74 25.15
C TYR A 94 12.37 -8.43 23.95
N ARG A 95 12.88 -7.82 22.87
CA ARG A 95 12.11 -7.52 21.66
C ARG A 95 12.52 -8.47 20.54
N SER A 96 11.54 -9.17 19.99
CA SER A 96 11.70 -9.91 18.72
C SER A 96 11.55 -8.94 17.54
N SER A 97 12.33 -9.14 16.48
CA SER A 97 12.13 -8.40 15.23
C SER A 97 10.90 -8.95 14.50
N GLU A 98 9.84 -8.14 14.39
CA GLU A 98 8.62 -8.48 13.66
C GLU A 98 8.61 -7.90 12.25
N GLY A 99 9.39 -6.85 12.00
CA GLY A 99 9.44 -6.18 10.70
C GLY A 99 10.37 -6.90 9.73
N ARG A 100 9.96 -6.99 8.47
CA ARG A 100 10.80 -7.48 7.36
C ARG A 100 11.41 -6.32 6.59
N GLU A 101 12.61 -6.57 6.07
CA GLU A 101 13.20 -5.77 5.01
C GLU A 101 12.81 -6.36 3.67
N VAL A 102 12.26 -5.53 2.80
CA VAL A 102 11.77 -5.96 1.49
C VAL A 102 12.14 -4.93 0.43
N LEU A 103 12.41 -5.40 -0.78
CA LEU A 103 12.53 -4.54 -1.94
C LEU A 103 11.14 -4.28 -2.51
N VAL A 104 10.74 -3.03 -2.53
CA VAL A 104 9.49 -2.59 -3.17
C VAL A 104 9.79 -2.03 -4.55
N PRO A 105 8.91 -2.24 -5.55
CA PRO A 105 9.07 -1.62 -6.86
C PRO A 105 9.16 -0.10 -6.73
N TYR A 106 10.05 0.52 -7.49
CA TYR A 106 10.10 1.97 -7.64
C TYR A 106 8.90 2.45 -8.44
N ARG A 107 8.24 3.51 -7.96
CA ARG A 107 6.96 4.00 -8.46
C ARG A 107 7.00 5.47 -8.92
N GLY A 108 8.15 6.14 -8.81
CA GLY A 108 8.27 7.57 -9.13
C GLY A 108 7.54 8.47 -8.14
N ALA A 109 7.15 9.67 -8.57
CA ALA A 109 6.51 10.67 -7.72
C ALA A 109 5.18 10.20 -7.10
N VAL A 110 5.01 10.49 -5.81
CA VAL A 110 3.84 10.08 -5.01
C VAL A 110 2.52 10.70 -5.48
N GLU A 111 2.59 11.84 -6.17
CA GLU A 111 1.42 12.58 -6.67
C GLU A 111 0.47 11.68 -7.47
N SER A 112 1.03 10.83 -8.34
CA SER A 112 0.27 9.89 -9.15
C SER A 112 -0.56 8.93 -8.30
N SER A 113 0.06 8.31 -7.30
CA SER A 113 -0.56 7.35 -6.40
C SER A 113 -1.59 8.01 -5.47
N VAL A 114 -1.31 9.23 -4.99
CA VAL A 114 -2.29 10.01 -4.21
C VAL A 114 -3.51 10.35 -5.05
N ARG A 115 -3.32 10.76 -6.31
CA ARG A 115 -4.42 11.07 -7.22
C ARG A 115 -5.29 9.85 -7.50
N ASP A 116 -4.68 8.67 -7.65
CA ASP A 116 -5.41 7.40 -7.85
C ASP A 116 -6.22 7.02 -6.60
N ILE A 117 -5.63 7.16 -5.40
CA ILE A 117 -6.35 6.94 -4.13
C ILE A 117 -7.54 7.88 -4.01
N LEU A 118 -7.35 9.18 -4.27
CA LEU A 118 -8.41 10.18 -4.23
C LEU A 118 -9.51 9.91 -5.27
N GLY A 119 -9.12 9.47 -6.47
CA GLY A 119 -10.05 9.05 -7.53
C GLY A 119 -10.89 7.85 -7.11
N GLY A 120 -10.25 6.82 -6.55
CA GLY A 120 -10.93 5.64 -6.02
C GLY A 120 -11.92 5.97 -4.89
N LEU A 121 -11.51 6.82 -3.94
CA LEU A 121 -12.38 7.27 -2.84
C LEU A 121 -13.62 8.01 -3.35
N ARG A 122 -13.45 8.95 -4.29
CA ARG A 122 -14.57 9.68 -4.91
C ARG A 122 -15.51 8.74 -5.66
N SER A 123 -14.95 7.78 -6.39
CA SER A 123 -15.72 6.74 -7.07
C SER A 123 -16.55 5.91 -6.09
N SER A 124 -15.92 5.43 -5.00
CA SER A 124 -16.63 4.69 -3.95
C SER A 124 -17.75 5.52 -3.30
N CYS A 125 -17.52 6.81 -3.02
CA CYS A 125 -18.55 7.72 -2.53
C CYS A 125 -19.75 7.78 -3.48
N THR A 126 -19.52 7.87 -4.79
CA THR A 126 -20.59 7.86 -5.80
C THR A 126 -21.39 6.55 -5.76
N TYR A 127 -20.72 5.39 -5.71
CA TYR A 127 -21.38 4.09 -5.69
C TYR A 127 -22.29 3.88 -4.47
N VAL A 128 -21.89 4.38 -3.29
CA VAL A 128 -22.68 4.23 -2.06
C VAL A 128 -23.60 5.43 -1.79
N GLY A 129 -23.61 6.44 -2.65
CA GLY A 129 -24.43 7.65 -2.47
C GLY A 129 -23.98 8.56 -1.32
N ALA A 130 -22.69 8.58 -0.99
CA ALA A 130 -22.13 9.42 0.06
C ALA A 130 -21.64 10.78 -0.46
N ASN A 131 -22.32 11.87 -0.12
CA ASN A 131 -21.94 13.24 -0.52
C ASN A 131 -20.65 13.77 0.15
N LYS A 132 -20.21 13.16 1.26
CA LYS A 132 -18.99 13.52 1.99
C LYS A 132 -18.32 12.24 2.45
N LEU A 133 -16.99 12.27 2.58
CA LEU A 133 -16.23 11.11 3.08
C LEU A 133 -16.75 10.63 4.44
N LYS A 134 -17.08 11.55 5.35
CA LYS A 134 -17.65 11.26 6.69
C LYS A 134 -19.02 10.56 6.64
N HIS A 135 -19.70 10.52 5.49
CA HIS A 135 -20.97 9.83 5.33
C HIS A 135 -20.80 8.35 4.94
N LEU A 136 -19.63 7.94 4.42
CA LEU A 136 -19.36 6.55 4.04
C LEU A 136 -19.79 5.52 5.10
N PRO A 137 -19.45 5.69 6.40
CA PRO A 137 -19.84 4.71 7.42
C PRO A 137 -21.36 4.53 7.58
N LYS A 138 -22.15 5.54 7.20
CA LYS A 138 -23.62 5.52 7.30
C LYS A 138 -24.29 5.07 6.00
N CYS A 139 -23.60 5.19 4.87
CA CYS A 139 -24.12 4.88 3.55
C CYS A 139 -23.73 3.48 3.06
N ALA A 140 -22.60 2.94 3.53
CA ALA A 140 -22.07 1.67 3.08
C ALA A 140 -22.73 0.48 3.80
N THR A 141 -23.04 -0.56 3.03
CA THR A 141 -23.43 -1.88 3.54
C THR A 141 -22.44 -2.91 3.01
N PHE A 142 -21.87 -3.72 3.91
CA PHE A 142 -20.90 -4.75 3.54
C PHE A 142 -21.56 -6.10 3.32
N ILE A 143 -21.05 -6.85 2.35
CA ILE A 143 -21.34 -8.26 2.13
C ILE A 143 -20.02 -9.02 2.22
N ARG A 144 -20.01 -10.15 2.93
CA ARG A 144 -18.84 -11.01 3.02
C ARG A 144 -18.74 -11.87 1.75
N CYS A 145 -17.61 -11.76 1.05
CA CYS A 145 -17.29 -12.59 -0.10
C CYS A 145 -16.22 -13.64 0.28
N ALA A 146 -16.25 -14.80 -0.38
CA ALA A 146 -15.24 -15.86 -0.20
C ALA A 146 -14.05 -15.72 -1.16
N ASP A 147 -14.31 -15.29 -2.40
CA ASP A 147 -13.29 -14.93 -3.39
C ASP A 147 -13.62 -13.53 -3.94
N THR A 148 -12.62 -12.67 -4.00
CA THR A 148 -12.73 -11.31 -4.54
C THR A 148 -12.01 -11.17 -5.88
N HIS A 149 -11.28 -12.18 -6.32
CA HIS A 149 -10.51 -12.16 -7.56
C HIS A 149 -11.35 -12.64 -8.73
N ASN A 150 -11.47 -11.81 -9.76
CA ASN A 150 -12.16 -12.17 -10.99
C ASN A 150 -11.15 -12.65 -12.04
N ARG A 151 -11.14 -13.96 -12.29
CA ARG A 151 -10.21 -14.63 -13.22
C ARG A 151 -10.69 -14.67 -14.68
N VAL A 152 -11.83 -14.07 -15.00
CA VAL A 152 -12.42 -14.14 -16.35
C VAL A 152 -11.61 -13.38 -17.39
N PHE A 153 -10.83 -12.39 -16.96
CA PHE A 153 -10.09 -11.47 -17.84
C PHE A 153 -8.57 -11.58 -17.71
N GLU A 154 -8.06 -12.66 -17.10
CA GLU A 154 -6.64 -12.99 -17.03
C GLU A 154 -6.23 -13.99 -18.13
#